data_AF-A0A7Y4XHT8-F1
#
_entry.id   AF-A0A7Y4XHT8-F1
#
_cell.length_a   1.000
_cell.length_b   1.000
_cell.length_c   1.000
_cell.angle_alpha   90.00
_cell.angle_beta   90.00
_cell.angle_gamma   90.00
#
_symmetry.space_group_name_H-M   'P 1'
#
loop_
_entity.id
_entity.type
_entity.pdbx_description
1 polymer ?
#
loop_
_entity_poly.entity_id
_entity_poly.type
_entity_poly.pdbx_seq_one_letter_code
_entity_poly.pdbx_strand_id
1 'polypeptide(L)'
;MLFRPFTFTLSRMIGRQEFDKAIDYLRSGLKGNESDLSSLEMIAHCHHWAGHADDAIKACRKALRYDPKSFDMHSMLSRLLAEKGEHEDAVIYARRGLECYPSPLPEIPRFVTSAFQVLGRIFPRLRGADANESLRRIEAEQSEWFAWTKKYLNWYDRTHNDRLGPLEN
;
A
#
# COMPACT_ATOMS: atom_id res chain seq x y z
N MET A 1 -5.48 27.58 -3.27
CA MET A 1 -6.18 27.58 -1.95
C MET A 1 -5.48 26.54 -1.07
N LEU A 2 -4.93 26.97 0.07
CA LEU A 2 -4.31 26.18 1.15
C LEU A 2 -3.04 25.35 0.83
N PHE A 3 -1.90 26.03 0.70
CA PHE A 3 -0.61 25.44 1.07
C PHE A 3 -0.65 25.21 2.59
N ARG A 4 -1.07 24.02 3.04
CA ARG A 4 -1.28 23.76 4.48
C ARG A 4 0.10 23.67 5.19
N PRO A 5 0.39 24.51 6.20
CA PRO A 5 1.63 24.42 7.00
C PRO A 5 1.83 23.05 7.69
N PHE A 6 0.76 22.25 7.72
CA PHE A 6 0.71 20.91 8.26
C PHE A 6 1.67 19.92 7.60
N THR A 7 1.72 19.90 6.26
CA THR A 7 2.58 18.95 5.52
C THR A 7 4.04 19.34 5.61
N PHE A 8 4.35 20.65 5.60
CA PHE A 8 5.72 21.14 5.70
C PHE A 8 6.34 20.84 7.08
N THR A 9 5.60 21.07 8.15
CA THR A 9 6.07 20.81 9.52
C THR A 9 6.34 19.32 9.74
N LEU A 10 5.39 18.47 9.33
CA LEU A 10 5.49 17.02 9.42
C LEU A 10 6.64 16.47 8.56
N SER A 11 6.73 16.90 7.30
CA SER A 11 7.82 16.52 6.39
C SER A 11 9.19 16.88 6.97
N ARG A 12 9.32 18.07 7.58
CA ARG A 12 10.56 18.48 8.25
C ARG A 12 10.90 17.60 9.46
N MET A 13 9.92 17.21 10.28
CA MET A 13 10.14 16.32 11.42
C MET A 13 10.60 14.93 10.96
N ILE A 14 9.90 14.36 9.97
CA ILE A 14 10.25 13.05 9.38
C ILE A 14 11.65 13.08 8.75
N GLY A 15 11.96 14.13 7.99
CA GLY A 15 13.29 14.29 7.37
C GLY A 15 14.43 14.42 8.37
N ARG A 16 14.14 14.84 9.61
CA ARG A 16 15.09 14.88 10.73
C ARG A 16 15.04 13.64 11.62
N GLN A 17 14.24 12.63 11.25
CA GLN A 17 14.00 11.42 12.04
C GLN A 17 13.42 11.71 13.43
N GLU A 18 12.75 12.84 13.60
CA GLU A 18 12.06 13.22 14.85
C GLU A 18 10.69 12.52 14.92
N PHE A 19 10.68 11.18 14.83
CA PHE A 19 9.45 10.38 14.64
C PHE A 19 8.47 10.50 15.80
N ASP A 20 8.94 10.53 17.06
CA ASP A 20 8.05 10.69 18.22
C ASP A 20 7.32 12.04 18.19
N LYS A 21 8.03 13.12 17.81
CA LYS A 21 7.41 14.43 17.65
C LYS A 21 6.42 14.46 16.48
N ALA A 22 6.74 13.76 15.39
CA ALA A 22 5.81 13.61 14.27
C ALA A 22 4.53 12.88 14.70
N ILE A 23 4.65 11.82 15.50
CA ILE A 23 3.51 11.07 16.06
C ILE A 23 2.65 11.97 16.95
N ASP A 24 3.27 12.72 17.88
CA ASP A 24 2.53 13.64 18.75
C ASP A 24 1.84 14.75 17.96
N TYR A 25 2.52 15.28 16.94
CA TYR A 25 1.96 16.27 16.03
C TYR A 25 0.73 15.72 15.30
N LEU A 26 0.81 14.51 14.73
CA LEU A 26 -0.31 13.84 14.05
C LEU A 26 -1.47 13.55 15.01
N ARG A 27 -1.18 13.02 16.21
CA ARG A 27 -2.19 12.76 17.25
C ARG A 27 -2.90 14.03 17.70
N SER A 28 -2.18 15.16 17.79
CA SER A 28 -2.79 16.45 18.12
C SER A 28 -3.81 16.90 17.05
N GLY A 29 -3.52 16.65 15.78
CA GLY A 29 -4.42 16.92 14.66
C GLY A 29 -5.65 16.01 14.63
N LEU A 30 -5.48 14.74 15.06
CA LEU A 30 -6.57 13.76 15.14
C LEU A 30 -7.62 14.07 16.21
N LYS A 31 -7.37 14.96 17.17
CA LYS A 31 -8.32 15.26 18.28
C LYS A 31 -9.71 15.72 17.82
N GLY A 32 -9.85 16.21 16.59
CA GLY A 32 -11.16 16.57 15.99
C GLY A 32 -11.72 15.57 14.99
N ASN A 33 -10.92 14.59 14.54
CA ASN A 33 -11.31 13.56 13.58
C ASN A 33 -10.40 12.33 13.74
N GLU A 34 -10.81 11.39 14.57
CA GLU A 34 -10.00 10.18 14.84
C GLU A 34 -9.90 9.21 13.65
N SER A 35 -10.72 9.40 12.62
CA SER A 35 -10.77 8.56 11.42
C SER A 35 -10.05 9.18 10.22
N ASP A 36 -9.22 10.20 10.41
CA ASP A 36 -8.37 10.72 9.33
C ASP A 36 -7.33 9.66 8.94
N LEU A 37 -7.63 8.91 7.87
CA LEU A 37 -6.84 7.79 7.38
C LEU A 37 -5.39 8.21 7.10
N SER A 38 -5.18 9.32 6.40
CA SER A 38 -3.84 9.82 6.08
C SER A 38 -2.97 10.04 7.33
N SER A 39 -3.55 10.53 8.43
CA SER A 39 -2.84 10.70 9.69
C SER A 39 -2.56 9.37 10.38
N LEU A 40 -3.52 8.42 10.36
CA LEU A 40 -3.32 7.09 10.92
C LEU A 40 -2.24 6.29 10.17
N GLU A 41 -2.24 6.38 8.84
CA GLU A 41 -1.22 5.79 7.97
C GLU A 41 0.16 6.36 8.28
N MET A 42 0.27 7.70 8.38
CA MET A 42 1.55 8.33 8.71
C MET A 42 2.03 8.00 10.13
N ILE A 43 1.12 7.86 11.11
CA ILE A 43 1.47 7.39 12.45
C ILE A 43 2.07 5.98 12.38
N ALA A 44 1.46 5.07 11.59
CA ALA A 44 1.97 3.73 11.42
C ALA A 44 3.38 3.72 10.78
N HIS A 45 3.61 4.54 9.75
CA HIS A 45 4.94 4.74 9.17
C HIS A 45 5.96 5.27 10.18
N CYS A 46 5.61 6.30 10.95
CA CYS A 46 6.51 6.88 11.94
C CYS A 46 6.88 5.87 13.03
N HIS A 47 5.92 5.06 13.51
CA HIS A 47 6.21 3.98 14.46
C HIS A 47 7.12 2.91 13.84
N HIS A 48 6.90 2.53 12.58
CA HIS A 48 7.77 1.58 11.89
C HIS A 48 9.21 2.12 11.75
N TRP A 49 9.38 3.36 11.30
CA TRP A 49 10.71 3.99 11.17
C TRP A 49 11.42 4.20 12.51
N ALA A 50 10.66 4.39 13.59
CA ALA A 50 11.19 4.45 14.95
C ALA A 50 11.54 3.07 15.54
N GLY A 51 11.24 1.96 14.85
CA GLY A 51 11.45 0.60 15.34
C GLY A 51 10.37 0.11 16.33
N HIS A 52 9.29 0.88 16.52
CA HIS A 52 8.16 0.55 17.38
C HIS A 52 7.15 -0.35 16.65
N ALA A 53 7.56 -1.56 16.26
CA ALA A 53 6.77 -2.45 15.40
C ALA A 53 5.37 -2.77 15.95
N ASP A 54 5.23 -3.03 17.24
CA ASP A 54 3.92 -3.34 17.84
C ASP A 54 2.95 -2.15 17.80
N ASP A 55 3.45 -0.93 17.96
CA ASP A 55 2.61 0.26 17.86
C ASP A 55 2.26 0.60 16.41
N ALA A 56 3.16 0.33 15.47
CA ALA A 56 2.86 0.40 14.04
C ALA A 56 1.71 -0.57 13.68
N ILE A 57 1.77 -1.82 14.16
CA ILE A 57 0.70 -2.82 13.97
C ILE A 57 -0.63 -2.32 14.55
N LYS A 58 -0.64 -1.74 15.75
CA LYS A 58 -1.86 -1.15 16.35
C LYS A 58 -2.42 -0.02 15.49
N ALA A 59 -1.56 0.84 14.95
CA ALA A 59 -1.96 1.94 14.07
C ALA A 59 -2.56 1.42 12.75
N CYS A 60 -1.92 0.45 12.09
CA CYS A 60 -2.48 -0.22 10.91
C CYS A 60 -3.85 -0.84 11.19
N ARG A 61 -3.99 -1.57 12.30
CA ARG A 61 -5.28 -2.16 12.71
C ARG A 61 -6.34 -1.09 12.99
N LYS A 62 -5.95 0.07 13.56
CA LYS A 62 -6.88 1.21 13.74
C LYS A 62 -7.31 1.77 12.39
N ALA A 63 -6.39 1.98 11.45
CA ALA A 63 -6.71 2.46 10.10
C ALA A 63 -7.65 1.49 9.36
N LEU A 64 -7.36 0.17 9.41
CA LEU A 64 -8.20 -0.87 8.79
C LEU A 64 -9.61 -0.98 9.38
N ARG A 65 -9.86 -0.47 10.60
CA ARG A 65 -11.23 -0.38 11.14
C ARG A 65 -12.06 0.71 10.43
N TYR A 66 -11.41 1.75 9.93
CA TYR A 66 -12.06 2.84 9.21
C TYR A 66 -12.07 2.60 7.69
N ASP A 67 -10.99 2.04 7.14
CA ASP A 67 -10.93 1.57 5.76
C ASP A 67 -10.43 0.11 5.69
N PRO A 68 -11.36 -0.87 5.70
CA PRO A 68 -11.02 -2.27 5.57
C PRO A 68 -10.36 -2.67 4.23
N LYS A 69 -10.41 -1.78 3.23
CA LYS A 69 -9.89 -2.03 1.87
C LYS A 69 -8.63 -1.23 1.57
N SER A 70 -7.97 -0.63 2.57
CA SER A 70 -6.70 0.06 2.34
C SER A 70 -5.60 -0.95 1.99
N PHE A 71 -5.15 -0.93 0.73
CA PHE A 71 -4.00 -1.71 0.28
C PHE A 71 -2.73 -1.37 1.07
N ASP A 72 -2.49 -0.09 1.30
CA ASP A 72 -1.28 0.38 1.98
C ASP A 72 -1.23 -0.14 3.43
N MET A 73 -2.37 -0.16 4.12
CA MET A 73 -2.43 -0.68 5.49
C MET A 73 -2.35 -2.20 5.57
N HIS A 74 -2.95 -2.93 4.64
CA HIS A 74 -2.76 -4.39 4.55
C HIS A 74 -1.31 -4.74 4.23
N SER A 75 -0.68 -4.02 3.30
CA SER A 75 0.72 -4.22 2.91
C SER A 75 1.68 -3.92 4.05
N MET A 76 1.51 -2.77 4.73
CA MET A 76 2.33 -2.42 5.88
C MET A 76 2.18 -3.45 7.00
N LEU A 77 0.95 -3.84 7.33
CA LEU A 77 0.69 -4.83 8.37
C LEU A 77 1.33 -6.18 8.02
N SER A 78 1.20 -6.64 6.77
CA SER A 78 1.84 -7.88 6.33
C SER A 78 3.36 -7.87 6.49
N ARG A 79 4.02 -6.75 6.16
CA ARG A 79 5.47 -6.62 6.32
C ARG A 79 5.89 -6.58 7.78
N LEU A 80 5.20 -5.80 8.61
CA LEU A 80 5.49 -5.73 10.04
C LEU A 80 5.39 -7.12 10.69
N LEU A 81 4.38 -7.90 10.33
CA LEU A 81 4.23 -9.28 10.80
C LEU A 81 5.34 -10.20 10.27
N ALA A 82 5.70 -10.07 8.98
CA ALA A 82 6.81 -10.82 8.40
C ALA A 82 8.16 -10.52 9.06
N GLU A 83 8.43 -9.25 9.38
CA GLU A 83 9.63 -8.81 10.10
C GLU A 83 9.69 -9.37 11.53
N LYS A 84 8.52 -9.62 12.15
CA LYS A 84 8.41 -10.30 13.45
C LYS A 84 8.50 -11.83 13.36
N GLY A 85 8.52 -12.40 12.16
CA GLY A 85 8.48 -13.86 11.95
C GLY A 85 7.09 -14.48 12.03
N GLU A 86 6.03 -13.66 12.16
CA GLU A 86 4.63 -14.08 12.17
C GLU A 86 4.15 -14.32 10.72
N HIS A 87 4.78 -15.27 10.03
CA HIS A 87 4.65 -15.45 8.58
C HIS A 87 3.24 -15.87 8.13
N GLU A 88 2.52 -16.66 8.92
CA GLU A 88 1.16 -17.12 8.61
C GLU A 88 0.18 -15.93 8.53
N ASP A 89 0.19 -15.07 9.54
CA ASP A 89 -0.64 -13.85 9.56
C ASP A 89 -0.19 -12.87 8.49
N ALA A 90 1.12 -12.72 8.28
CA ALA A 90 1.66 -11.86 7.24
C ALA A 90 1.11 -12.21 5.85
N VAL A 91 1.01 -13.50 5.52
CA VAL A 91 0.47 -13.97 4.23
C VAL A 91 -1.01 -13.64 4.09
N ILE A 92 -1.81 -13.78 5.16
CA ILE A 92 -3.24 -13.42 5.14
C ILE A 92 -3.40 -11.95 4.77
N TYR A 93 -2.66 -11.05 5.43
CA TYR A 93 -2.74 -9.62 5.15
C TYR A 93 -2.15 -9.24 3.80
N ALA A 94 -1.08 -9.90 3.35
CA ALA A 94 -0.51 -9.71 2.02
C ALA A 94 -1.52 -10.06 0.91
N ARG A 95 -2.24 -11.19 1.05
CA ARG A 95 -3.29 -11.60 0.10
C ARG A 95 -4.46 -10.63 0.10
N ARG A 96 -4.95 -10.23 1.28
CA ARG A 96 -6.00 -9.20 1.42
C ARG A 96 -5.60 -7.87 0.82
N GLY A 97 -4.35 -7.47 0.98
CA GLY A 97 -3.79 -6.30 0.32
C GLY A 97 -3.97 -6.40 -1.19
N LEU A 98 -3.50 -7.49 -1.82
CA LEU A 98 -3.64 -7.67 -3.26
C LEU A 98 -5.10 -7.73 -3.74
N GLU A 99 -6.02 -8.30 -2.95
CA GLU A 99 -7.46 -8.29 -3.24
C GLU A 99 -8.05 -6.87 -3.19
N CYS A 100 -7.52 -6.04 -2.30
CA CYS A 100 -7.94 -4.66 -2.11
C CYS A 100 -7.11 -3.66 -2.91
N TYR A 101 -6.12 -4.11 -3.70
CA TYR A 101 -5.23 -3.25 -4.45
C TYR A 101 -6.09 -2.31 -5.28
N PRO A 102 -6.14 -0.99 -4.96
CA PRO A 102 -7.02 -0.08 -5.63
C PRO A 102 -6.62 -0.12 -7.09
N SER A 103 -7.53 -0.54 -7.97
CA SER A 103 -7.33 -0.37 -9.41
C SER A 103 -7.06 1.12 -9.63
N PRO A 104 -5.79 1.52 -9.81
CA PRO A 104 -5.48 2.93 -9.84
C PRO A 104 -5.85 3.38 -11.25
N LEU A 105 -6.74 4.35 -11.34
CA LEU A 105 -6.57 5.49 -12.23
C LEU A 105 -7.85 6.31 -12.07
N PRO A 106 -7.76 7.59 -11.69
CA PRO A 106 -8.82 8.52 -12.07
C PRO A 106 -8.98 8.40 -13.60
N GLU A 107 -10.23 8.36 -14.08
CA GLU A 107 -10.56 8.15 -15.50
C GLU A 107 -9.48 8.78 -16.40
N ILE A 108 -8.76 7.93 -17.16
CA ILE A 108 -7.74 8.43 -18.08
C ILE A 108 -8.40 9.50 -18.97
N PRO A 109 -7.83 10.72 -19.06
CA PRO A 109 -8.39 11.75 -19.91
C PRO A 109 -8.62 11.19 -21.32
N ARG A 110 -9.82 11.40 -21.85
CA ARG A 110 -10.31 10.78 -23.10
C ARG A 110 -9.31 10.89 -24.26
N PHE A 111 -8.50 11.95 -24.30
CA PHE A 111 -7.46 12.15 -25.31
C PHE A 111 -6.37 11.07 -25.30
N VAL A 112 -5.93 10.61 -24.13
CA VAL A 112 -4.91 9.55 -24.00
C VAL A 112 -5.49 8.21 -24.45
N THR A 113 -6.73 7.90 -24.03
CA THR A 113 -7.45 6.70 -24.46
C THR A 113 -7.65 6.68 -25.98
N SER A 114 -8.06 7.80 -26.57
CA SER A 114 -8.21 7.94 -28.02
C SER A 114 -6.87 7.81 -28.76
N ALA A 115 -5.78 8.37 -28.24
CA ALA A 115 -4.45 8.22 -28.82
C ALA A 115 -4.00 6.74 -28.81
N PHE A 116 -4.21 6.02 -27.71
CA PHE A 116 -3.90 4.59 -27.60
C PHE A 116 -4.69 3.74 -28.60
N GLN A 117 -5.98 4.03 -28.80
CA GLN A 117 -6.81 3.34 -29.78
C GLN A 117 -6.31 3.55 -31.22
N VAL A 118 -5.86 4.76 -31.56
CA VAL A 118 -5.26 5.05 -32.87
C VAL A 118 -3.93 4.32 -33.02
N LEU A 119 -3.08 4.32 -31.98
CA LEU A 119 -1.83 3.58 -31.98
C LEU A 119 -2.03 2.07 -32.11
N GLY A 120 -3.08 1.48 -31.50
CA GLY A 120 -3.44 0.07 -31.67
C GLY A 120 -3.91 -0.31 -33.09
N ARG A 121 -4.37 0.66 -33.88
CA ARG A 121 -4.69 0.45 -35.31
C ARG A 121 -3.43 0.42 -36.17
N ILE A 122 -2.47 1.30 -35.86
CA ILE A 122 -1.20 1.44 -36.60
C ILE A 122 -0.21 0.33 -36.23
N PHE A 123 -0.15 -0.03 -34.94
CA PHE A 123 0.76 -1.03 -34.40
C PHE A 123 -0.04 -2.27 -33.98
N PRO A 124 -0.02 -3.36 -34.77
CA PRO A 124 -0.75 -4.59 -34.45
C PRO A 124 -0.38 -5.20 -33.09
N ARG A 125 0.82 -4.91 -32.57
CA ARG A 125 1.28 -5.34 -31.23
C ARG A 125 0.55 -4.64 -30.07
N LEU A 126 -0.02 -3.45 -30.31
CA LEU A 126 -0.82 -2.70 -29.34
C LEU A 126 -2.33 -2.95 -29.53
N ARG A 127 -2.70 -3.80 -30.49
CA ARG A 127 -4.09 -4.14 -30.78
C ARG A 127 -4.64 -5.00 -29.64
N GLY A 128 -5.54 -4.42 -28.84
CA GLY A 128 -6.10 -5.05 -27.64
C GLY A 128 -5.45 -4.60 -26.33
N ALA A 129 -4.42 -3.74 -26.36
CA ALA A 129 -3.89 -3.11 -25.17
C ALA A 129 -4.87 -2.04 -24.66
N ASP A 130 -5.46 -2.26 -23.49
CA ASP A 130 -6.23 -1.22 -22.78
C ASP A 130 -5.23 -0.25 -22.14
N ALA A 131 -5.36 1.04 -22.45
CA ALA A 131 -4.53 2.10 -21.89
C ALA A 131 -4.65 2.15 -20.37
N ASN A 132 -5.85 1.91 -19.84
CA ASN A 132 -6.11 1.81 -18.41
C ASN A 132 -5.34 0.63 -17.83
N GLU A 133 -5.50 -0.56 -18.40
CA GLU A 133 -4.86 -1.77 -17.88
C GLU A 133 -3.33 -1.71 -17.96
N SER A 134 -2.80 -1.13 -19.03
CA SER A 134 -1.36 -0.98 -19.22
C SER A 134 -0.75 -0.03 -18.19
N LEU A 135 -1.40 1.12 -17.94
CA LEU A 135 -0.95 2.07 -16.93
C LEU A 135 -1.14 1.53 -15.50
N ARG A 136 -2.25 0.84 -15.23
CA ARG A 136 -2.47 0.13 -13.95
C ARG A 136 -1.34 -0.83 -13.66
N ARG A 137 -0.97 -1.64 -14.65
CA ARG A 137 0.12 -2.60 -14.53
C ARG A 137 1.45 -1.90 -14.24
N ILE A 138 1.73 -0.80 -14.91
CA ILE A 138 2.97 -0.03 -14.73
C ILE A 138 3.03 0.61 -13.33
N GLU A 139 1.95 1.24 -12.86
CA GLU A 139 1.90 1.85 -11.52
C GLU A 139 1.98 0.79 -10.41
N ALA A 140 1.30 -0.35 -10.61
CA ALA A 140 1.40 -1.49 -9.71
C ALA A 140 2.80 -2.07 -9.67
N GLU A 141 3.43 -2.28 -10.83
CA GLU A 141 4.82 -2.76 -10.92
C GLU A 141 5.83 -1.76 -10.31
N GLN A 142 5.52 -0.46 -10.30
CA GLN A 142 6.35 0.59 -9.70
C GLN A 142 6.13 0.77 -8.19
N SER A 143 5.00 0.34 -7.64
CA SER A 143 4.78 0.37 -6.19
C SER A 143 5.71 -0.62 -5.49
N GLU A 144 6.64 -0.11 -4.69
CA GLU A 144 7.59 -0.90 -3.90
C GLU A 144 6.86 -1.97 -3.07
N TRP A 145 5.74 -1.59 -2.45
CA TRP A 145 4.91 -2.46 -1.64
C TRP A 145 4.24 -3.56 -2.43
N PHE A 146 3.79 -3.28 -3.66
CA PHE A 146 3.19 -4.29 -4.52
C PHE A 146 4.23 -5.31 -5.00
N ALA A 147 5.40 -4.83 -5.43
CA ALA A 147 6.51 -5.68 -5.86
C ALA A 147 7.03 -6.54 -4.70
N TRP A 148 7.17 -5.97 -3.51
CA TRP A 148 7.54 -6.69 -2.30
C TRP A 148 6.50 -7.76 -1.95
N THR A 149 5.22 -7.41 -1.90
CA THR A 149 4.11 -8.32 -1.55
C THR A 149 4.08 -9.54 -2.45
N LYS A 150 4.21 -9.37 -3.77
CA LYS A 150 4.27 -10.50 -4.72
C LYS A 150 5.48 -11.40 -4.51
N LYS A 151 6.67 -10.81 -4.29
CA LYS A 151 7.89 -11.58 -4.02
C LYS A 151 7.76 -12.39 -2.72
N TYR A 152 7.22 -11.76 -1.68
CA TYR A 152 7.01 -12.37 -0.38
C TYR A 152 6.04 -13.57 -0.46
N LEU A 153 4.88 -13.40 -1.09
CA LEU A 153 3.92 -14.49 -1.28
C LEU A 153 4.50 -15.64 -2.11
N ASN A 154 5.23 -15.35 -3.18
CA ASN A 154 5.89 -16.37 -3.98
C ASN A 154 6.93 -17.15 -3.18
N TRP A 155 7.76 -16.46 -2.39
CA TRP A 155 8.71 -17.09 -1.49
C TRP A 155 7.99 -17.98 -0.47
N TYR A 156 6.93 -17.48 0.17
CA TYR A 156 6.17 -18.23 1.16
C TYR A 156 5.57 -19.50 0.55
N ASP A 157 4.90 -19.37 -0.59
CA ASP A 157 4.30 -20.49 -1.30
C ASP A 157 5.38 -21.51 -1.70
N ARG A 158 6.53 -21.10 -2.24
CA ARG A 158 7.61 -22.07 -2.57
C ARG A 158 8.17 -22.79 -1.35
N THR A 159 8.26 -22.12 -0.21
CA THR A 159 8.90 -22.67 1.00
C THR A 159 7.95 -23.49 1.87
N HIS A 160 6.64 -23.25 1.75
CA HIS A 160 5.61 -23.86 2.61
C HIS A 160 4.62 -24.74 1.83
N ASN A 161 4.56 -24.65 0.50
CA ASN A 161 3.70 -25.53 -0.32
C ASN A 161 4.31 -26.93 -0.52
N ASP A 162 5.59 -27.15 -0.21
CA ASP A 162 6.16 -28.52 -0.06
C ASP A 162 5.63 -29.24 1.21
N ARG A 163 4.92 -28.55 2.11
CA ARG A 163 4.26 -29.15 3.29
C ARG A 163 2.78 -29.45 3.07
N LEU A 164 2.20 -28.94 1.99
CA LEU A 164 0.84 -29.27 1.57
C LEU A 164 0.99 -30.14 0.33
N GLY A 165 0.89 -31.47 0.53
CA GLY A 165 0.68 -32.39 -0.58
C GLY A 165 -0.46 -31.89 -1.48
N PRO A 166 -0.51 -32.32 -2.76
CA PRO A 166 -1.50 -31.83 -3.71
C PRO A 166 -2.89 -31.85 -3.07
N LEU A 167 -3.60 -30.72 -3.16
CA LEU A 167 -5.00 -30.63 -2.75
C LEU A 167 -5.74 -31.80 -3.41
N GLU A 168 -6.14 -32.79 -2.62
CA GLU A 168 -6.87 -33.94 -3.11
C GLU A 168 -8.24 -33.48 -3.66
N ASN A 169 -8.37 -33.68 -4.98
CA ASN A 169 -9.56 -33.75 -5.86
C ASN A 169 -10.43 -32.50 -6.05
#